data_AF-A0A0P7YXD8-F1
#
_entry.id   AF-A0A0P7YXD8-F1
#
_cell.length_a   1.000
_cell.length_b   1.000
_cell.length_c   1.000
_cell.angle_alpha   90.00
_cell.angle_beta   90.00
_cell.angle_gamma   90.00
#
_symmetry.space_group_name_H-M   'P 1'
#
loop_
_entity.id
_entity.type
_entity.pdbx_description
1 polymer ?
#
loop_
_entity_poly.entity_id
_entity_poly.type
_entity_poly.pdbx_seq_one_letter_code
_entity_poly.pdbx_strand_id
1 'polypeptide(L)'
;MAVRFDNLKNSILIVLYDYMLTSDHESFWFNIPAIEEALPAGSSGAFLKRALESLHEQGLIEVGGSDLLETDLYALTDAGISKAEDLIEEMGVSIEAYEPAPENDLILSRLEDRVKFEQIKASVENLKEELSTSNSFEENSENQGDLIKTEVSAASELLQGERVRVSRLQGLLLPGLRYLAKTFGDKSIGEIAAQLIRLLIGIGG
;
A
#
# COMPACT_ATOMS: atom_id res chain seq x y z
N MET A 1 18.81 -0.23 9.75
CA MET A 1 18.71 1.00 8.94
C MET A 1 18.89 0.69 7.45
N ALA A 2 19.92 -0.09 7.06
CA ALA A 2 20.11 -0.56 5.68
C ALA A 2 18.89 -1.30 5.08
N VAL A 3 18.33 -2.29 5.79
CA VAL A 3 17.12 -3.03 5.34
C VAL A 3 15.93 -2.10 5.07
N ARG A 4 15.76 -1.02 5.85
CA ARG A 4 14.68 -0.04 5.62
C ARG A 4 14.93 0.81 4.38
N PHE A 5 16.19 1.08 4.04
CA PHE A 5 16.57 1.87 2.88
C PHE A 5 16.45 1.06 1.58
N ASP A 6 16.84 -0.21 1.59
CA ASP A 6 16.66 -1.10 0.43
C ASP A 6 15.18 -1.38 0.15
N ASN A 7 14.38 -1.60 1.21
CA ASN A 7 12.93 -1.75 1.05
C ASN A 7 12.28 -0.50 0.44
N LEU A 8 12.72 0.70 0.84
CA LEU A 8 12.24 1.96 0.26
C LEU A 8 12.56 2.06 -1.23
N LYS A 9 13.80 1.73 -1.64
CA LYS A 9 14.19 1.71 -3.05
C LYS A 9 13.32 0.75 -3.86
N ASN A 10 13.09 -0.46 -3.34
CA ASN A 10 12.22 -1.44 -3.99
C ASN A 10 10.79 -0.92 -4.13
N SER A 11 10.24 -0.28 -3.09
CA SER A 11 8.92 0.34 -3.17
C SER A 11 8.86 1.46 -4.20
N ILE A 12 9.91 2.29 -4.33
CA ILE A 12 9.97 3.35 -5.37
C ILE A 12 9.92 2.74 -6.77
N LEU A 13 10.68 1.66 -7.02
CA LEU A 13 10.71 1.01 -8.33
C LEU A 13 9.33 0.45 -8.72
N ILE A 14 8.64 -0.21 -7.78
CA ILE A 14 7.29 -0.75 -8.01
C ILE A 14 6.30 0.39 -8.27
N VAL A 15 6.36 1.48 -7.50
CA VAL A 15 5.49 2.66 -7.70
C VAL A 15 5.68 3.31 -9.07
N LEU A 16 6.93 3.49 -9.49
CA LEU A 16 7.21 4.06 -10.82
C LEU A 16 6.77 3.11 -11.94
N TYR A 17 6.85 1.80 -11.71
CA TYR A 17 6.37 0.79 -12.65
C TYR A 17 4.83 0.80 -12.75
N ASP A 18 4.13 0.91 -11.62
CA ASP A 18 2.67 1.10 -11.60
C ASP A 18 2.27 2.31 -12.41
N TYR A 19 2.88 3.46 -12.16
CA TYR A 19 2.59 4.67 -12.90
C TYR A 19 2.90 4.55 -14.39
N MET A 20 3.97 3.86 -14.77
CA MET A 20 4.28 3.58 -16.17
C MET A 20 3.18 2.75 -16.85
N LEU A 21 2.60 1.78 -16.15
CA LEU A 21 1.54 0.92 -16.69
C LEU A 21 0.15 1.58 -16.70
N THR A 22 -0.09 2.57 -15.84
CA THR A 22 -1.41 3.21 -15.70
C THR A 22 -1.53 4.56 -16.39
N SER A 23 -0.43 5.27 -16.64
CA SER A 23 -0.51 6.61 -17.21
C SER A 23 -0.77 6.59 -18.72
N ASP A 24 -1.90 7.17 -19.11
CA ASP A 24 -2.33 7.40 -20.50
C ASP A 24 -1.49 8.47 -21.24
N HIS A 25 -0.50 9.08 -20.58
CA HIS A 25 0.27 10.23 -21.09
C HIS A 25 1.72 9.88 -21.47
N GLU A 26 2.15 10.39 -22.62
CA GLU A 26 3.49 10.23 -23.25
C GLU A 26 4.70 10.68 -22.40
N SER A 27 4.50 11.17 -21.18
CA SER A 27 5.57 11.60 -20.29
C SER A 27 5.60 10.71 -19.05
N PHE A 28 6.36 9.62 -19.13
CA PHE A 28 6.65 8.64 -18.06
C PHE A 28 7.47 9.20 -16.88
N TRP A 29 7.25 10.46 -16.53
CA TRP A 29 8.10 11.28 -15.69
C TRP A 29 7.33 11.76 -14.46
N PHE A 30 7.80 11.41 -13.25
CA PHE A 30 7.07 11.65 -12.00
C PHE A 30 7.90 12.46 -11.00
N ASN A 31 7.27 13.39 -10.27
CA ASN A 31 7.95 14.22 -9.27
C ASN A 31 7.94 13.56 -7.88
N ILE A 32 8.78 14.07 -6.97
CA ILE A 32 8.91 13.56 -5.59
C ILE A 32 7.55 13.50 -4.86
N PRO A 33 6.69 14.54 -4.88
CA PRO A 33 5.37 14.46 -4.24
C PRO A 33 4.51 13.30 -4.74
N ALA A 34 4.45 13.07 -6.05
CA ALA A 34 3.68 11.97 -6.62
C ALA A 34 4.21 10.59 -6.21
N ILE A 35 5.53 10.44 -6.10
CA ILE A 35 6.16 9.19 -5.63
C ILE A 35 5.92 9.02 -4.13
N GLU A 36 6.09 10.09 -3.33
CA GLU A 36 5.86 10.10 -1.88
C GLU A 36 4.42 9.70 -1.53
N GLU A 37 3.43 10.18 -2.28
CA GLU A 37 2.02 9.84 -2.10
C GLU A 37 1.68 8.37 -2.35
N ALA A 38 2.50 7.65 -3.12
CA ALA A 38 2.31 6.21 -3.36
C ALA A 38 3.13 5.31 -2.42
N LEU A 39 4.08 5.86 -1.67
CA LEU A 39 4.94 5.10 -0.76
C LEU A 39 4.30 4.83 0.63
N PRO A 40 4.80 3.82 1.37
CA PRO A 40 4.48 3.63 2.79
C PRO A 40 4.70 4.88 3.65
N ALA A 41 3.76 5.14 4.58
CA ALA A 41 3.89 6.20 5.58
C ALA A 41 5.18 6.03 6.40
N GLY A 42 5.92 7.12 6.60
CA GLY A 42 7.21 7.13 7.33
C GLY A 42 8.44 7.37 6.45
N SER A 43 8.27 7.54 5.15
CA SER A 43 9.32 7.98 4.23
C SER A 43 9.45 9.50 4.33
N SER A 44 10.47 10.03 5.01
CA SER A 44 10.68 11.49 4.97
C SER A 44 11.15 11.89 3.56
N GLY A 45 10.69 13.03 3.04
CA GLY A 45 11.12 13.52 1.72
C GLY A 45 12.65 13.58 1.53
N ALA A 46 13.41 13.80 2.61
CA ALA A 46 14.88 13.72 2.57
C ALA A 46 15.41 12.29 2.38
N PHE A 47 14.75 11.28 2.97
CA PHE A 47 15.12 9.88 2.80
C PHE A 47 14.71 9.36 1.43
N LEU A 48 13.55 9.79 0.93
CA LEU A 48 13.08 9.54 -0.43
C LEU A 48 14.04 10.12 -1.47
N LYS A 49 14.46 11.38 -1.32
CA LYS A 49 15.45 12.00 -2.21
C LYS A 49 16.76 11.21 -2.26
N ARG A 50 17.29 10.78 -1.11
CA ARG A 50 18.50 9.95 -1.05
C ARG A 50 18.32 8.58 -1.69
N ALA A 51 17.13 7.98 -1.58
CA ALA A 51 16.82 6.72 -2.24
C ALA A 51 16.76 6.89 -3.76
N LEU A 52 16.14 7.98 -4.25
CA LEU A 52 16.12 8.34 -5.68
C LEU A 52 17.52 8.61 -6.22
N GLU A 53 18.34 9.40 -5.52
CA GLU A 53 19.76 9.62 -5.86
C GLU A 53 20.52 8.29 -5.97
N SER A 54 20.35 7.39 -5.00
CA SER A 54 20.98 6.07 -5.01
C SER A 54 20.50 5.19 -6.16
N LEU A 55 19.20 5.22 -6.50
CA LEU A 55 18.64 4.50 -7.64
C LEU A 55 19.17 5.06 -8.97
N HIS A 56 19.36 6.38 -9.05
CA HIS A 56 19.93 7.05 -10.21
C HIS A 56 21.41 6.67 -10.40
N GLU A 57 22.20 6.67 -9.33
CA GLU A 57 23.59 6.20 -9.35
C GLU A 57 23.72 4.73 -9.78
N GLN A 58 22.73 3.90 -9.47
CA GLN A 58 22.64 2.50 -9.91
C GLN A 58 22.15 2.35 -11.37
N GLY A 59 21.75 3.45 -12.03
CA GLY A 59 21.23 3.43 -13.39
C GLY A 59 19.83 2.82 -13.52
N LEU A 60 19.08 2.70 -12.41
CA LEU A 60 17.73 2.14 -12.39
C LEU A 60 16.65 3.19 -12.67
N ILE A 61 16.96 4.47 -12.43
CA ILE A 61 16.09 5.59 -12.79
C ILE A 61 16.88 6.68 -13.50
N GLU A 62 16.21 7.40 -14.37
CA GLU A 62 16.72 8.63 -14.97
C GLU A 62 16.07 9.86 -14.32
N VAL A 63 16.83 10.95 -14.27
CA VAL A 63 16.37 12.23 -13.75
C VAL A 63 16.24 13.19 -14.91
N GLY A 64 15.04 13.73 -15.06
CA GLY A 64 14.66 14.71 -16.05
C GLY A 64 14.23 16.00 -15.37
N GLY A 65 14.19 17.07 -16.16
CA GLY A 65 13.74 18.37 -15.69
C GLY A 65 13.59 19.31 -16.88
N SER A 66 12.49 20.04 -16.89
CA SER A 66 12.39 21.25 -17.70
C SER A 66 12.77 22.42 -16.81
N ASP A 67 13.62 23.33 -17.30
CA ASP A 67 13.94 24.61 -16.63
C ASP A 67 12.67 25.39 -16.21
N LEU A 68 11.51 25.05 -16.78
CA LEU A 68 10.19 25.63 -16.48
C LEU A 68 9.47 25.04 -15.26
N LEU A 69 9.79 23.81 -14.83
CA LEU A 69 9.02 23.10 -13.81
C LEU A 69 9.59 23.23 -12.39
N GLU A 70 10.80 23.79 -12.23
CA GLU A 70 11.53 23.93 -10.96
C GLU A 70 11.57 22.65 -10.10
N THR A 71 11.30 21.49 -10.70
CA THR A 71 11.13 20.21 -10.00
C THR A 71 11.78 19.08 -10.77
N ASP A 72 12.52 18.24 -10.05
CA ASP A 72 13.11 17.03 -10.59
C ASP A 72 12.01 16.02 -10.91
N LEU A 73 12.07 15.44 -12.11
CA LEU A 73 11.20 14.36 -12.56
C LEU A 73 12.02 13.08 -12.70
N TYR A 74 11.38 11.95 -12.44
CA TYR A 74 12.02 10.64 -12.40
C TYR A 74 11.25 9.65 -13.27
N ALA A 75 11.97 8.85 -14.05
CA ALA A 75 11.43 7.76 -14.86
C ALA A 75 12.28 6.49 -14.68
N LEU A 76 11.69 5.32 -14.90
CA LEU A 76 12.44 4.07 -14.92
C LEU A 76 13.27 3.98 -16.20
N THR A 77 14.51 3.47 -16.08
CA THR A 77 15.26 2.98 -17.24
C THR A 77 14.85 1.55 -17.57
N ASP A 78 15.30 0.99 -18.70
CA ASP A 78 15.11 -0.43 -19.01
C ASP A 78 15.60 -1.35 -17.88
N ALA A 79 16.72 -1.00 -17.24
CA ALA A 79 17.25 -1.74 -16.10
C ALA A 79 16.36 -1.60 -14.85
N GLY A 80 15.78 -0.42 -14.65
CA GLY A 80 14.80 -0.17 -13.60
C GLY A 80 13.52 -0.99 -13.78
N ILE A 81 13.03 -1.07 -15.02
CA ILE A 81 11.87 -1.87 -15.40
C ILE A 81 12.11 -3.34 -15.08
N SER A 82 13.18 -3.93 -15.61
CA SER A 82 13.49 -5.35 -15.33
C SER A 82 13.67 -5.60 -13.83
N LYS A 83 14.25 -4.64 -13.10
CA LYS A 83 14.40 -4.80 -11.65
C LYS A 83 13.07 -4.73 -10.91
N ALA A 84 12.13 -3.89 -11.34
CA ALA A 84 10.78 -3.82 -10.78
C ALA A 84 10.02 -5.13 -11.03
N GLU A 85 10.15 -5.69 -12.24
CA GLU A 85 9.56 -6.99 -12.59
C GLU A 85 10.13 -8.13 -11.73
N ASP A 86 11.46 -8.23 -11.60
CA ASP A 86 12.09 -9.21 -10.70
C ASP A 86 11.54 -9.12 -9.27
N LEU A 87 11.33 -7.91 -8.76
CA LEU A 87 10.79 -7.68 -7.42
C LEU A 87 9.33 -8.15 -7.28
N ILE A 88 8.51 -7.96 -8.32
CA ILE A 88 7.13 -8.44 -8.37
C ILE A 88 7.08 -9.97 -8.37
N GLU A 89 7.96 -10.62 -9.14
CA GLU A 89 8.09 -12.08 -9.15
C GLU A 89 8.60 -12.63 -7.81
N GLU A 90 9.57 -11.96 -7.17
CA GLU A 90 10.05 -12.28 -5.82
C GLU A 90 8.92 -12.19 -4.77
N MET A 91 7.91 -11.34 -5.00
CA MET A 91 6.70 -11.24 -4.18
C MET A 91 5.67 -12.35 -4.47
N GLY A 92 5.95 -13.24 -5.44
CA GLY A 92 5.08 -14.37 -5.80
C GLY A 92 3.97 -14.01 -6.79
N VAL A 93 4.07 -12.86 -7.47
CA VAL A 93 3.10 -12.41 -8.47
C VAL A 93 3.73 -12.56 -9.86
N SER A 94 3.03 -13.21 -10.80
CA SER A 94 3.47 -13.26 -12.21
C SER A 94 3.30 -11.90 -12.87
N ILE A 95 4.27 -11.46 -13.66
CA ILE A 95 4.18 -10.20 -14.43
C ILE A 95 2.96 -10.17 -15.35
N GLU A 96 2.62 -11.31 -15.96
CA GLU A 96 1.46 -11.43 -16.85
C GLU A 96 0.12 -11.26 -16.11
N ALA A 97 0.12 -11.50 -14.80
CA ALA A 97 -1.05 -11.36 -13.92
C ALA A 97 -0.93 -10.12 -13.01
N TYR A 98 0.07 -9.27 -13.25
CA TYR A 98 0.29 -8.07 -12.45
C TYR A 98 -0.74 -7.00 -12.84
N GLU A 99 -1.57 -6.62 -11.87
CA GLU A 99 -2.50 -5.49 -12.01
C GLU A 99 -1.90 -4.28 -11.28
N PRO A 100 -1.52 -3.21 -12.01
CA PRO A 100 -0.97 -2.03 -11.36
C PRO A 100 -2.03 -1.35 -10.49
N ALA A 101 -1.61 -0.65 -9.44
CA ALA A 101 -2.53 0.11 -8.60
C ALA A 101 -3.27 1.17 -9.46
N PRO A 102 -4.61 1.19 -9.54
CA PRO A 102 -5.34 2.06 -10.46
C PRO A 102 -5.08 3.56 -10.17
N GLU A 103 -5.02 4.39 -11.22
CA GLU A 103 -4.89 5.87 -11.10
C GLU A 103 -6.02 6.50 -10.25
N ASN A 104 -7.21 5.90 -10.30
CA ASN A 104 -8.39 6.26 -9.50
C ASN A 104 -8.45 5.51 -8.15
N ASP A 105 -7.32 5.09 -7.60
CA ASP A 105 -7.27 4.59 -6.23
C ASP A 105 -7.61 5.72 -5.27
N LEU A 106 -8.82 5.65 -4.72
CA LEU A 106 -9.36 6.68 -3.86
C LEU A 106 -8.46 6.86 -2.64
N ILE A 107 -7.87 8.04 -2.50
CA ILE A 107 -7.11 8.40 -1.32
C ILE A 107 -8.11 8.76 -0.22
N LEU A 108 -8.19 7.92 0.80
CA LEU A 108 -8.92 8.26 2.02
C LEU A 108 -8.09 9.26 2.81
N SER A 109 -8.56 10.51 2.84
CA SER A 109 -7.97 11.61 3.59
C SER A 109 -8.78 11.93 4.85
N ARG A 110 -8.09 12.27 5.94
CA ARG A 110 -8.71 12.75 7.19
C ARG A 110 -9.51 14.04 7.01
N LEU A 111 -9.27 14.79 5.93
CA LEU A 111 -9.88 16.09 5.67
C LEU A 111 -11.03 16.00 4.65
N GLU A 112 -10.89 15.19 3.62
CA GLU A 112 -11.82 15.17 2.47
C GLU A 112 -12.97 14.17 2.66
N ASP A 113 -12.71 12.99 3.24
CA ASP A 113 -13.74 11.96 3.50
C ASP A 113 -13.68 11.47 4.96
N ARG A 114 -13.61 12.45 5.88
CA ARG A 114 -13.37 12.25 7.32
C ARG A 114 -14.30 11.22 7.96
N VAL A 115 -15.59 11.26 7.64
CA VAL A 115 -16.58 10.35 8.25
C VAL A 115 -16.25 8.90 7.90
N LYS A 116 -15.95 8.62 6.63
CA LYS A 116 -15.60 7.26 6.19
C LYS A 116 -14.23 6.84 6.72
N PHE A 117 -13.24 7.75 6.70
CA PHE A 117 -11.92 7.49 7.27
C PHE A 117 -12.02 7.06 8.75
N GLU A 118 -12.76 7.82 9.56
CA GLU A 118 -12.94 7.50 10.98
C GLU A 118 -13.75 6.20 11.19
N GLN A 119 -14.71 5.89 10.32
CA GLN A 119 -15.44 4.62 10.36
C GLN A 119 -14.53 3.41 10.08
N ILE A 120 -13.67 3.49 9.07
CA ILE A 120 -12.70 2.44 8.74
C ILE A 120 -11.69 2.31 9.88
N LYS A 121 -11.14 3.44 10.35
CA LYS A 121 -10.20 3.46 11.47
C LYS A 121 -10.79 2.82 12.73
N ALA A 122 -11.99 3.22 13.14
CA ALA A 122 -12.65 2.64 14.29
C ALA A 122 -12.92 1.15 14.10
N SER A 123 -13.33 0.72 12.91
CA SER A 123 -13.59 -0.70 12.62
C SER A 123 -12.32 -1.54 12.66
N VAL A 124 -11.18 -1.01 12.18
CA VAL A 124 -9.87 -1.68 12.25
C VAL A 124 -9.36 -1.77 13.68
N GLU A 125 -9.47 -0.70 14.48
CA GLU A 125 -9.09 -0.74 15.90
C GLU A 125 -9.98 -1.70 16.70
N ASN A 126 -11.29 -1.68 16.50
CA ASN A 126 -12.21 -2.62 17.13
C ASN A 126 -11.87 -4.07 16.77
N LEU A 127 -11.56 -4.34 15.50
CA LEU A 127 -11.13 -5.67 15.07
C LEU A 127 -9.83 -6.08 15.76
N LYS A 128 -8.85 -5.18 15.83
CA LYS A 128 -7.57 -5.42 16.50
C LYS A 128 -7.75 -5.76 17.99
N GLU A 129 -8.59 -5.01 18.70
CA GLU A 129 -8.92 -5.30 20.10
C GLU A 129 -9.61 -6.65 20.25
N GLU A 130 -10.60 -6.95 19.41
CA GLU A 130 -11.34 -8.21 19.45
C GLU A 130 -10.44 -9.42 19.16
N LEU A 131 -9.51 -9.31 18.19
CA LEU A 131 -8.53 -10.35 17.89
C LEU A 131 -7.53 -10.58 19.04
N SER A 132 -7.26 -9.55 19.85
CA SER A 132 -6.35 -9.65 21.00
C SER A 132 -6.99 -10.20 22.27
N THR A 133 -8.32 -10.13 22.37
CA THR A 133 -9.07 -10.48 23.59
C THR A 133 -9.93 -11.74 23.43
N SER A 134 -10.20 -12.17 22.20
CA SER A 134 -11.03 -13.33 21.92
C SER A 134 -10.23 -14.63 22.03
N ASN A 135 -10.45 -15.37 23.12
CA ASN A 135 -9.96 -16.76 23.27
C ASN A 135 -10.37 -17.64 22.08
N SER A 136 -11.55 -17.38 21.52
CA SER A 136 -12.07 -18.15 20.39
C SER A 136 -11.30 -17.90 19.08
N PHE A 137 -10.63 -16.75 18.96
CA PHE A 137 -9.70 -16.51 17.87
C PHE A 137 -8.44 -17.35 18.05
N GLU A 138 -7.83 -17.33 19.23
CA GLU A 138 -6.59 -18.10 19.50
C GLU A 138 -6.78 -19.61 19.29
N GLU A 139 -7.93 -20.14 19.68
CA GLU A 139 -8.23 -21.58 19.54
C GLU A 139 -8.50 -22.03 18.10
N ASN A 140 -9.03 -21.16 17.24
CA ASN A 140 -9.55 -21.54 15.92
C ASN A 140 -8.76 -20.96 14.73
N SER A 141 -7.66 -20.24 14.98
CA SER A 141 -6.93 -19.52 13.93
C SER A 141 -5.68 -20.20 13.41
N GLU A 142 -5.30 -21.35 13.98
CA GLU A 142 -4.11 -22.14 13.60
C GLU A 142 -2.91 -21.26 13.19
N ASN A 143 -2.22 -21.60 12.10
CA ASN A 143 -1.03 -20.89 11.58
C ASN A 143 -1.34 -19.52 10.94
N GLN A 144 -2.62 -19.13 10.78
CA GLN A 144 -3.00 -17.87 10.13
C GLN A 144 -3.29 -16.75 11.13
N GLY A 145 -3.45 -17.07 12.42
CA GLY A 145 -3.79 -16.10 13.45
C GLY A 145 -2.78 -14.97 13.58
N ASP A 146 -1.48 -15.28 13.58
CA ASP A 146 -0.41 -14.30 13.71
C ASP A 146 -0.27 -13.42 12.46
N LEU A 147 -0.47 -14.00 11.28
CA LEU A 147 -0.48 -13.25 10.02
C LEU A 147 -1.61 -12.21 10.01
N ILE A 148 -2.83 -12.63 10.34
CA ILE A 148 -4.00 -11.74 10.39
C ILE A 148 -3.81 -10.64 11.44
N LYS A 149 -3.31 -10.97 12.63
CA LYS A 149 -2.99 -9.97 13.68
C LYS A 149 -1.95 -8.95 13.17
N THR A 150 -0.95 -9.40 12.42
CA THR A 150 0.10 -8.55 11.84
C THR A 150 -0.46 -7.64 10.75
N GLU A 151 -1.29 -8.16 9.85
CA GLU A 151 -1.95 -7.40 8.78
C GLU A 151 -2.89 -6.33 9.33
N VAL A 152 -3.72 -6.68 10.32
CA VAL A 152 -4.62 -5.73 10.99
C VAL A 152 -3.83 -4.65 11.75
N SER A 153 -2.72 -5.02 12.37
CA SER A 153 -1.85 -4.05 13.05
C SER A 153 -1.17 -3.10 12.07
N ALA A 154 -0.67 -3.62 10.93
CA ALA A 154 -0.10 -2.81 9.87
C ALA A 154 -1.14 -1.85 9.24
N ALA A 155 -2.39 -2.31 9.07
CA ALA A 155 -3.47 -1.45 8.60
C ALA A 155 -3.84 -0.35 9.60
N SER A 156 -3.88 -0.67 10.90
CA SER A 156 -4.07 0.30 11.99
C SER A 156 -2.98 1.39 11.98
N GLU A 157 -1.71 1.01 11.78
CA GLU A 157 -0.60 1.94 11.64
C GLU A 157 -0.73 2.83 10.39
N LEU A 158 -1.12 2.25 9.25
CA LEU A 158 -1.37 3.01 8.02
C LEU A 158 -2.48 4.06 8.19
N LEU A 159 -3.54 3.72 8.94
CA LEU A 159 -4.65 4.61 9.27
C LEU A 159 -4.31 5.70 10.31
N GLN A 160 -3.08 5.72 10.83
CA GLN A 160 -2.57 6.88 11.58
C GLN A 160 -2.07 8.00 10.66
N GLY A 161 -1.77 7.68 9.39
CA GLY A 161 -1.41 8.66 8.37
C GLY A 161 -2.52 9.65 8.05
N GLU A 162 -2.16 10.80 7.45
CA GLU A 162 -3.16 11.79 7.00
C GLU A 162 -3.94 11.34 5.76
N ARG A 163 -3.31 10.49 4.95
CA ARG A 163 -3.81 9.97 3.68
C ARG A 163 -3.45 8.49 3.57
N VAL A 164 -4.38 7.68 3.05
CA VAL A 164 -4.15 6.26 2.80
C VAL A 164 -4.87 5.82 1.53
N ARG A 165 -4.16 5.07 0.69
CA ARG A 165 -4.71 4.45 -0.51
C ARG A 165 -5.63 3.29 -0.15
N VAL A 166 -6.83 3.25 -0.75
CA VAL A 166 -7.85 2.24 -0.44
C VAL A 166 -7.43 0.87 -0.95
N SER A 167 -6.84 0.78 -2.14
CA SER A 167 -6.30 -0.47 -2.71
C SER A 167 -5.29 -1.13 -1.76
N ARG A 168 -4.46 -0.33 -1.10
CA ARG A 168 -3.47 -0.80 -0.13
C ARG A 168 -4.10 -1.35 1.15
N LEU A 169 -5.13 -0.67 1.66
CA LEU A 169 -5.91 -1.20 2.78
C LEU A 169 -6.62 -2.49 2.39
N GLN A 170 -7.17 -2.55 1.17
CA GLN A 170 -7.83 -3.74 0.64
C GLN A 170 -6.85 -4.91 0.50
N GLY A 171 -5.67 -4.70 -0.06
CA GLY A 171 -4.65 -5.75 -0.24
C GLY A 171 -4.18 -6.34 1.09
N LEU A 172 -3.99 -5.49 2.10
CA LEU A 172 -3.60 -5.94 3.45
C LEU A 172 -4.74 -6.63 4.20
N LEU A 173 -5.97 -6.14 4.07
CA LEU A 173 -7.06 -6.58 4.95
C LEU A 173 -7.98 -7.62 4.31
N LEU A 174 -8.33 -7.51 3.03
CA LEU A 174 -9.39 -8.35 2.43
C LEU A 174 -9.15 -9.85 2.57
N PRO A 175 -7.93 -10.41 2.37
CA PRO A 175 -7.69 -11.84 2.58
C PRO A 175 -8.03 -12.28 4.01
N GLY A 176 -7.47 -11.60 5.01
CA GLY A 176 -7.73 -11.86 6.42
C GLY A 176 -9.20 -11.64 6.80
N LEU A 177 -9.81 -10.54 6.36
CA LEU A 177 -11.22 -10.26 6.65
C LEU A 177 -12.17 -11.30 6.05
N ARG A 178 -11.91 -11.78 4.83
CA ARG A 178 -12.72 -12.84 4.20
C ARG A 178 -12.61 -14.15 4.97
N TYR A 179 -11.41 -14.48 5.44
CA TYR A 179 -11.21 -15.62 6.34
C TYR A 179 -12.00 -15.43 7.64
N LEU A 180 -11.86 -14.30 8.31
CA LEU A 180 -12.53 -14.01 9.58
C LEU A 180 -14.06 -14.04 9.46
N ALA A 181 -14.61 -13.40 8.43
CA ALA A 181 -16.05 -13.38 8.18
C ALA A 181 -16.61 -14.78 7.88
N LYS A 182 -15.83 -15.65 7.22
CA LYS A 182 -16.24 -17.02 6.91
C LYS A 182 -16.13 -17.94 8.12
N THR A 183 -15.04 -17.84 8.89
CA THR A 183 -14.71 -18.75 9.99
C THR A 183 -15.42 -18.37 11.30
N PHE A 184 -15.68 -17.08 11.51
CA PHE A 184 -16.29 -16.53 12.72
C PHE A 184 -17.62 -15.80 12.45
N GLY A 185 -18.34 -16.18 11.38
CA GLY A 185 -19.50 -15.44 10.88
C GLY A 185 -20.69 -15.30 11.84
N ASP A 186 -20.75 -16.09 12.90
CA ASP A 186 -21.73 -16.04 13.99
C ASP A 186 -21.21 -15.32 15.25
N LYS A 187 -20.00 -14.75 15.20
CA LYS A 187 -19.35 -14.03 16.30
C LYS A 187 -19.06 -12.57 15.93
N SER A 188 -18.79 -11.78 16.96
CA SER A 188 -18.36 -10.37 16.87
C SER A 188 -17.27 -10.15 15.83
N ILE A 189 -16.22 -10.98 15.83
CA ILE A 189 -15.10 -10.90 14.87
C ILE A 189 -15.59 -10.97 13.42
N GLY A 190 -16.48 -11.92 13.11
CA GLY A 190 -17.00 -12.10 11.76
C GLY A 190 -17.91 -10.95 11.34
N GLU A 191 -18.71 -10.42 12.25
CA GLU A 191 -19.57 -9.25 12.01
C GLU A 191 -18.75 -7.99 11.71
N ILE A 192 -17.72 -7.71 12.52
CA ILE A 192 -16.80 -6.59 12.30
C ILE A 192 -16.08 -6.75 10.96
N ALA A 193 -15.60 -7.97 10.66
CA ALA A 193 -14.91 -8.25 9.40
C ALA A 193 -15.84 -8.05 8.19
N ALA A 194 -17.08 -8.52 8.25
CA ALA A 194 -18.06 -8.33 7.18
C ALA A 194 -18.42 -6.85 6.98
N GLN A 195 -18.56 -6.08 8.05
CA GLN A 195 -18.79 -4.64 7.98
C GLN A 195 -17.61 -3.91 7.34
N LEU A 196 -16.37 -4.25 7.74
CA LEU A 196 -15.16 -3.65 7.20
C LEU A 196 -14.96 -3.98 5.71
N ILE A 197 -15.29 -5.20 5.28
CA ILE A 197 -15.31 -5.58 3.86
C ILE A 197 -16.28 -4.68 3.07
N ARG A 198 -17.48 -4.43 3.59
CA ARG A 198 -18.46 -3.56 2.91
C ARG A 198 -17.96 -2.12 2.82
N LEU A 199 -17.33 -1.61 3.87
CA LEU A 199 -16.74 -0.27 3.87
C LEU A 199 -15.62 -0.18 2.83
N LEU A 200 -14.74 -1.18 2.74
CA LEU A 200 -13.60 -1.17 1.82
C LEU A 200 -14.01 -1.39 0.36
N ILE A 201 -14.95 -2.31 0.07
CA ILE A 201 -15.40 -2.62 -1.30
C ILE A 201 -16.40 -1.57 -1.80
N GLY A 202 -17.26 -1.04 -0.93
CA GLY A 202 -18.22 0.01 -1.27
C GLY A 202 -17.58 1.36 -1.63
N ILE A 203 -16.25 1.44 -1.63
CA ILE A 203 -15.45 2.59 -2.06
C ILE A 203 -15.00 2.47 -3.53
N GLY A 204 -15.08 1.27 -4.13
CA GLY A 204 -14.68 1.01 -5.53
C GLY A 204 -15.83 0.69 -6.48
N GLY A 205 -17.07 1.09 -6.15
CA GLY A 205 -18.27 0.86 -6.97
C GLY A 205 -18.97 2.14 -7.39
#